data_AF-A0A523BDT4-F1
#
_entry.id   AF-A0A523BDT4-F1
#
_cell.length_a   1.000
_cell.length_b   1.000
_cell.length_c   1.000
_cell.angle_alpha   90.00
_cell.angle_beta   90.00
_cell.angle_gamma   90.00
#
_symmetry.space_group_name_H-M   'P 1'
#
loop_
_entity.id
_entity.type
_entity.pdbx_description
1 polymer ?
#
loop_
_entity_poly.entity_id
_entity_poly.type
_entity_poly.pdbx_seq_one_letter_code
_entity_poly.pdbx_strand_id
1 'polypeptide(L)'
;MKSNKFIISITPDIALDLGYTYAGGLGVLEGDKFYAASKLNLNYIVFSLFYKNGYVDYDFDTNDNPIPKPQIQSEEFLKSLKFSDEINIQLRNENIKVQVLEYIKGNSKVVFFNPISPEWTTKLTERLYIEENQEIRFFKYVLLAKSSATYIRKNIPLEDIEYIDLQEAYAAVLPLILRIPGKYRMVIHTAGPWGHP
;
A
#
# COMPACT_ATOMS: atom_id res chain seq x y z
N MET A 1 -29.26 -8.78 -8.98
CA MET A 1 -28.62 -7.50 -8.58
C MET A 1 -27.14 -7.79 -8.39
N LYS A 2 -26.22 -7.10 -9.08
CA LYS A 2 -24.78 -7.24 -8.78
C LYS A 2 -24.61 -6.81 -7.32
N SER A 3 -24.03 -7.66 -6.48
CA SER A 3 -23.77 -7.25 -5.09
C SER A 3 -22.76 -6.10 -5.14
N ASN A 4 -23.06 -5.01 -4.44
CA ASN A 4 -22.17 -3.86 -4.33
C ASN A 4 -21.05 -4.11 -3.31
N LYS A 5 -20.68 -5.37 -3.12
CA LYS A 5 -19.76 -5.78 -2.07
C LYS A 5 -18.32 -5.43 -2.45
N PHE A 6 -17.60 -4.89 -1.48
CA PHE A 6 -16.19 -4.54 -1.61
C PHE A 6 -15.33 -5.62 -0.98
N ILE A 7 -14.31 -6.05 -1.72
CA ILE A 7 -13.22 -6.87 -1.19
C ILE A 7 -12.01 -5.96 -1.13
N ILE A 8 -11.39 -5.88 0.05
CA ILE A 8 -10.28 -4.96 0.32
C ILE A 8 -9.04 -5.79 0.62
N SER A 9 -7.89 -5.38 0.09
CA SER A 9 -6.57 -5.91 0.49
C SER A 9 -5.69 -4.76 0.98
N ILE A 10 -5.03 -4.96 2.12
CA ILE A 10 -4.04 -4.03 2.67
C ILE A 10 -2.69 -4.68 2.50
N THR A 11 -1.81 -4.04 1.73
CA THR A 11 -0.50 -4.60 1.42
C THR A 11 0.60 -3.54 1.46
N PRO A 12 1.78 -3.86 1.99
CA PRO A 12 2.95 -2.99 1.88
C PRO A 12 3.38 -2.76 0.42
N ASP A 13 3.12 -3.71 -0.48
CA ASP A 13 3.58 -3.61 -1.86
C ASP A 13 2.67 -4.36 -2.87
N ILE A 14 2.71 -3.96 -4.13
CA ILE A 14 1.87 -4.50 -5.21
C ILE A 14 2.56 -4.35 -6.56
N ALA A 15 2.63 -5.43 -7.34
CA ALA A 15 3.15 -5.41 -8.69
C ALA A 15 2.05 -4.95 -9.66
N LEU A 16 2.30 -3.87 -10.38
CA LEU A 16 1.46 -3.41 -11.46
C LEU A 16 2.25 -3.52 -12.77
N ASP A 17 1.55 -3.49 -13.90
CA ASP A 17 2.15 -3.44 -15.25
C ASP A 17 3.07 -2.22 -15.41
N LEU A 18 2.86 -1.18 -14.60
CA LEU A 18 3.61 0.08 -14.60
C LEU A 18 4.11 0.40 -13.19
N GLY A 19 5.30 0.99 -13.13
CA GLY A 19 5.88 1.51 -11.89
C GLY A 19 6.64 0.46 -11.07
N TYR A 20 7.42 0.96 -10.11
CA TYR A 20 8.23 0.19 -9.20
C TYR A 20 7.58 0.19 -7.82
N THR A 21 6.46 -0.52 -7.68
CA THR A 21 5.64 -0.54 -6.44
C THR A 21 5.72 -1.85 -5.66
N TYR A 22 6.68 -2.72 -6.00
CA TYR A 22 6.88 -4.02 -5.36
C TYR A 22 8.35 -4.41 -5.22
N ALA A 23 8.61 -5.38 -4.34
CA ALA A 23 9.94 -5.91 -4.11
C ALA A 23 10.07 -7.40 -4.43
N GLY A 24 8.96 -8.16 -4.46
CA GLY A 24 9.04 -9.60 -4.68
C GLY A 24 7.68 -10.30 -4.72
N GLY A 25 7.66 -11.57 -4.29
CA GLY A 25 6.54 -12.49 -4.48
C GLY A 25 5.21 -12.02 -3.87
N LEU A 26 5.25 -11.30 -2.73
CA LEU A 26 4.06 -10.71 -2.11
C LEU A 26 3.36 -9.74 -3.07
N GLY A 27 4.09 -8.73 -3.55
CA GLY A 27 3.56 -7.76 -4.48
C GLY A 27 3.13 -8.38 -5.80
N VAL A 28 3.86 -9.37 -6.33
CA VAL A 28 3.47 -10.09 -7.55
C VAL A 28 2.12 -10.78 -7.38
N LEU A 29 1.94 -11.51 -6.28
CA LEU A 29 0.68 -12.19 -5.98
C LEU A 29 -0.49 -11.20 -5.79
N GLU A 30 -0.26 -10.07 -5.11
CA GLU A 30 -1.29 -9.03 -4.98
C GLU A 30 -1.63 -8.37 -6.32
N GLY A 31 -0.65 -8.21 -7.21
CA GLY A 31 -0.85 -7.76 -8.59
C GLY A 31 -1.73 -8.72 -9.38
N ASP A 32 -1.41 -10.01 -9.34
CA ASP A 32 -2.18 -11.06 -10.02
C ASP A 32 -3.64 -11.10 -9.53
N LYS A 33 -3.85 -11.02 -8.21
CA LYS A 33 -5.19 -10.90 -7.62
C LYS A 33 -5.92 -9.67 -8.12
N PHE A 34 -5.25 -8.51 -8.17
CA PHE A 34 -5.82 -7.26 -8.64
C PHE A 34 -6.29 -7.35 -10.09
N TYR A 35 -5.44 -7.84 -11.00
CA TYR A 35 -5.79 -7.98 -12.41
C TYR A 35 -6.83 -9.08 -12.65
N ALA A 36 -6.81 -10.18 -11.89
CA ALA A 36 -7.83 -11.21 -11.96
C ALA A 36 -9.20 -10.68 -11.48
N ALA A 37 -9.24 -9.97 -10.35
CA ALA A 37 -10.46 -9.36 -9.82
C ALA A 37 -11.07 -8.35 -10.80
N SER A 38 -10.21 -7.57 -11.47
CA SER A 38 -10.62 -6.65 -12.53
C SER A 38 -11.29 -7.39 -13.71
N LYS A 39 -10.68 -8.47 -14.20
CA LYS A 39 -11.23 -9.32 -15.28
C LYS A 39 -12.57 -9.96 -14.89
N LEU A 40 -12.74 -10.30 -13.61
CA LEU A 40 -13.97 -10.83 -13.05
C LEU A 40 -15.02 -9.75 -12.70
N ASN A 41 -14.71 -8.47 -12.97
CA ASN A 41 -15.58 -7.32 -12.67
C ASN A 41 -15.95 -7.23 -11.18
N LEU A 42 -15.01 -7.52 -10.29
CA LEU A 42 -15.17 -7.40 -8.84
C LEU A 42 -14.80 -5.98 -8.36
N ASN A 43 -15.48 -5.51 -7.32
CA ASN A 43 -15.11 -4.27 -6.62
C ASN A 43 -13.96 -4.57 -5.64
N TYR A 44 -12.77 -4.82 -6.19
CA TYR A 44 -11.57 -5.10 -5.43
C TYR A 44 -10.73 -3.85 -5.24
N ILE A 45 -10.41 -3.51 -3.99
CA ILE A 45 -9.64 -2.32 -3.64
C ILE A 45 -8.37 -2.75 -2.91
N VAL A 46 -7.21 -2.40 -3.47
CA VAL A 46 -5.93 -2.60 -2.80
C VAL A 46 -5.47 -1.28 -2.19
N PHE A 47 -5.09 -1.27 -0.92
CA PHE A 47 -4.50 -0.12 -0.26
C PHE A 47 -3.01 -0.35 -0.03
N SER A 48 -2.19 0.62 -0.44
CA SER A 48 -0.75 0.59 -0.26
C SER A 48 -0.16 2.00 -0.11
N LEU A 49 1.14 2.10 0.16
CA LEU A 49 1.85 3.38 0.22
C LEU A 49 2.41 3.73 -1.16
N PHE A 50 2.46 5.02 -1.48
CA PHE A 50 3.12 5.49 -2.70
C PHE A 50 4.62 5.66 -2.47
N TYR A 51 5.44 4.76 -3.02
CA TYR A 51 6.90 4.86 -2.93
C TYR A 51 7.48 5.62 -4.11
N LYS A 52 8.12 6.76 -3.86
CA LYS A 52 8.74 7.59 -4.92
C LYS A 52 9.92 6.88 -5.58
N ASN A 53 10.68 6.11 -4.79
CA ASN A 53 11.95 5.52 -5.17
C ASN A 53 11.98 3.99 -5.09
N GLY A 54 10.81 3.34 -5.27
CA GLY A 54 10.65 1.89 -5.39
C GLY A 54 11.41 1.07 -4.33
N TYR A 55 11.82 -0.15 -4.68
CA TYR A 55 12.62 -0.98 -3.77
C TYR A 55 14.11 -0.70 -3.93
N VAL A 56 14.75 -1.29 -4.94
CA VAL A 56 16.19 -1.16 -5.19
C VAL A 56 16.53 -1.56 -6.63
N ASP A 57 17.37 -0.75 -7.26
CA ASP A 57 18.10 -1.10 -8.48
C ASP A 57 19.58 -1.26 -8.14
N TYR A 58 20.38 -1.79 -9.05
CA TYR A 58 21.81 -1.96 -8.84
C TYR A 58 22.63 -1.45 -10.01
N ASP A 59 23.63 -0.63 -9.69
CA ASP A 59 24.81 -0.47 -10.53
C ASP A 59 25.92 -1.40 -10.05
N PHE A 60 26.99 -1.48 -10.82
CA PHE A 60 28.15 -2.29 -10.48
C PHE A 60 29.41 -1.42 -10.50
N ASP A 61 30.25 -1.56 -9.47
CA ASP A 61 31.55 -0.88 -9.42
C ASP A 61 32.57 -1.54 -10.37
N THR A 62 33.81 -1.03 -10.39
CA THR A 62 34.88 -1.58 -11.26
C THR A 62 35.30 -3.01 -10.91
N ASN A 63 34.86 -3.55 -9.78
CA ASN A 63 35.13 -4.90 -9.32
C ASN A 63 33.86 -5.78 -9.34
N ASP A 64 32.82 -5.39 -10.09
CA ASP A 64 31.51 -6.04 -10.18
C ASP A 64 30.75 -6.15 -8.84
N ASN A 65 31.03 -5.29 -7.86
CA ASN A 65 30.22 -5.24 -6.65
C ASN A 65 28.93 -4.45 -6.87
N PRO A 66 27.76 -4.95 -6.42
CA PRO A 66 26.49 -4.25 -6.58
C PRO A 66 26.41 -3.02 -5.66
N ILE A 67 26.07 -1.87 -6.24
CA ILE A 67 25.81 -0.60 -5.56
C ILE A 67 24.29 -0.34 -5.61
N PRO A 68 23.57 -0.39 -4.46
CA PRO A 68 22.14 -0.20 -4.45
C PRO A 68 21.76 1.25 -4.78
N LYS A 69 20.83 1.42 -5.70
CA LYS A 69 20.25 2.71 -6.10
C LYS A 69 18.72 2.72 -5.96
N PRO A 70 18.11 3.90 -5.83
CA PRO A 70 16.66 4.04 -5.85
C PRO A 70 16.06 3.67 -7.21
N GLN A 71 14.83 3.15 -7.20
CA GLN A 71 14.04 2.89 -8.41
C GLN A 71 13.01 4.01 -8.58
N ILE A 72 13.42 5.08 -9.27
CA ILE A 72 12.57 6.25 -9.49
C ILE A 72 11.37 5.86 -10.37
N GLN A 73 10.16 6.25 -9.95
CA GLN A 73 8.96 5.99 -10.73
C GLN A 73 9.03 6.59 -12.15
N SER A 74 8.57 5.83 -13.14
CA SER A 74 8.49 6.31 -14.52
C SER A 74 7.41 7.38 -14.68
N GLU A 75 7.60 8.32 -15.61
CA GLU A 75 6.57 9.31 -15.93
C GLU A 75 5.26 8.66 -16.39
N GLU A 76 5.34 7.52 -17.09
CA GLU A 76 4.17 6.76 -17.54
C GLU A 76 3.34 6.28 -16.35
N PHE A 77 3.99 5.70 -15.34
CA PHE A 77 3.31 5.31 -14.12
C PHE A 77 2.68 6.50 -13.43
N LEU A 78 3.41 7.61 -13.26
CA LEU A 78 2.88 8.82 -12.62
C LEU A 78 1.66 9.38 -13.35
N LYS A 79 1.68 9.39 -14.69
CA LYS A 79 0.55 9.83 -15.54
C LYS A 79 -0.66 8.88 -15.46
N SER A 80 -0.44 7.61 -15.12
CA SER A 80 -1.51 6.62 -14.94
C SER A 80 -2.27 6.79 -13.62
N LEU A 81 -1.68 7.48 -12.64
CA LEU A 81 -2.29 7.73 -11.34
C LEU A 81 -3.24 8.92 -11.38
N LYS A 82 -4.41 8.76 -10.79
CA LYS A 82 -5.39 9.83 -10.63
C LYS A 82 -5.39 10.37 -9.21
N PHE A 83 -5.25 11.67 -9.05
CA PHE A 83 -5.57 12.31 -7.77
C PHE A 83 -7.07 12.12 -7.47
N SER A 84 -7.38 11.59 -6.30
CA SER A 84 -8.78 11.32 -5.90
C SER A 84 -9.21 12.15 -4.69
N ASP A 85 -8.32 12.38 -3.73
CA ASP A 85 -8.65 13.00 -2.46
C ASP A 85 -7.40 13.47 -1.71
N GLU A 86 -7.63 14.28 -0.69
CA GLU A 86 -6.65 14.60 0.34
C GLU A 86 -7.26 14.30 1.72
N ILE A 87 -6.58 13.46 2.50
CA ILE A 87 -7.03 13.07 3.83
C ILE A 87 -6.04 13.55 4.89
N ASN A 88 -6.56 13.76 6.10
CA ASN A 88 -5.74 14.07 7.26
C ASN A 88 -5.76 12.89 8.23
N ILE A 89 -4.59 12.53 8.73
CA ILE A 89 -4.45 11.53 9.79
C ILE A 89 -3.62 12.12 10.94
N GLN A 90 -3.68 11.48 12.11
CA GLN A 90 -2.83 11.84 13.24
C GLN A 90 -1.66 10.85 13.36
N LEU A 91 -0.42 11.33 13.39
CA LEU A 91 0.78 10.53 13.60
C LEU A 91 1.73 11.33 14.51
N ARG A 92 2.29 10.72 15.56
CA ARG A 92 3.16 11.42 16.53
C ARG A 92 2.51 12.70 17.11
N ASN A 93 1.19 12.67 17.33
CA ASN A 93 0.39 13.83 17.78
C ASN A 93 0.41 15.03 16.81
N GLU A 94 0.80 14.82 15.55
CA GLU A 94 0.76 15.82 14.49
C GLU A 94 -0.28 15.44 13.44
N ASN A 95 -0.88 16.46 12.81
CA ASN A 95 -1.74 16.26 11.64
C ASN A 95 -0.87 16.05 10.40
N ILE A 96 -1.02 14.88 9.78
CA ILE A 96 -0.34 14.51 8.55
C ILE A 96 -1.33 14.61 7.41
N LYS A 97 -0.97 15.39 6.40
CA LYS A 97 -1.70 15.53 5.16
C LYS A 97 -1.22 14.45 4.18
N VAL A 98 -2.16 13.65 3.71
CA VAL A 98 -1.89 12.51 2.83
C VAL A 98 -2.69 12.69 1.55
N GLN A 99 -1.97 12.74 0.44
CA GLN A 99 -2.56 12.71 -0.89
C GLN A 99 -2.97 11.27 -1.23
N VAL A 100 -4.16 11.12 -1.81
CA VAL A 100 -4.70 9.83 -2.24
C VAL A 100 -4.65 9.73 -3.77
N LEU A 101 -3.89 8.76 -4.26
CA LEU A 101 -3.69 8.49 -5.68
C LEU A 101 -4.34 7.16 -6.04
N GLU A 102 -5.06 7.09 -7.16
CA GLU A 102 -5.73 5.87 -7.61
C GLU A 102 -5.19 5.38 -8.96
N TYR A 103 -4.85 4.09 -9.01
CA TYR A 103 -4.67 3.35 -10.25
C TYR A 103 -5.92 2.48 -10.48
N ILE A 104 -6.58 2.62 -11.63
CA ILE A 104 -7.91 2.00 -11.87
C ILE A 104 -7.83 1.05 -13.06
N LYS A 105 -8.36 -0.17 -12.87
CA LYS A 105 -8.55 -1.16 -13.94
C LYS A 105 -9.95 -1.77 -13.82
N GLY A 106 -10.85 -1.45 -14.75
CA GLY A 106 -12.23 -1.90 -14.68
C GLY A 106 -12.91 -1.42 -13.39
N ASN A 107 -13.53 -2.36 -12.65
CA ASN A 107 -14.15 -2.08 -11.34
C ASN A 107 -13.18 -2.20 -10.15
N SER A 108 -11.93 -2.60 -10.39
CA SER A 108 -10.92 -2.72 -9.35
C SER A 108 -10.01 -1.50 -9.34
N LYS A 109 -9.51 -1.13 -8.16
CA LYS A 109 -8.55 -0.02 -8.02
C LYS A 109 -7.48 -0.28 -6.97
N VAL A 110 -6.31 0.29 -7.18
CA VAL A 110 -5.27 0.44 -6.16
C VAL A 110 -5.29 1.87 -5.68
N VAL A 111 -5.35 2.05 -4.37
CA VAL A 111 -5.32 3.34 -3.70
C VAL A 111 -3.98 3.46 -2.99
N PHE A 112 -3.16 4.40 -3.46
CA PHE A 112 -1.88 4.73 -2.88
C PHE A 112 -1.98 5.95 -1.98
N PHE A 113 -1.32 5.87 -0.83
CA PHE A 113 -1.20 6.97 0.12
C PHE A 113 0.18 7.62 0.05
N ASN A 114 0.21 8.91 -0.29
CA ASN A 114 1.42 9.72 -0.39
C ASN A 114 1.40 10.82 0.68
N PRO A 115 2.18 10.70 1.78
CA PRO A 115 2.29 11.77 2.77
C PRO A 115 3.00 12.99 2.15
N ILE A 116 2.36 14.16 2.24
CA ILE A 116 2.87 15.41 1.63
C ILE A 116 3.22 16.49 2.66
N SER A 117 2.74 16.38 3.90
CA SER A 117 3.09 17.30 4.98
C SER A 117 2.81 16.67 6.34
N PRO A 118 3.64 16.93 7.37
CA PRO A 118 4.87 17.75 7.37
C PRO A 118 6.04 17.05 6.65
N GLU A 119 7.10 17.80 6.35
CA GLU A 119 8.23 17.35 5.50
C GLU A 119 8.82 16.00 5.94
N TRP A 120 8.95 15.75 7.25
CA TRP A 120 9.52 14.51 7.77
C TRP A 120 8.74 13.26 7.33
N THR A 121 7.44 13.40 7.07
CA THR A 121 6.60 12.27 6.66
C THR A 121 6.85 11.79 5.24
N THR A 122 7.42 12.65 4.38
CA THR A 122 7.79 12.25 3.02
C THR A 122 8.83 11.13 3.02
N LYS A 123 9.71 11.10 4.04
CA LYS A 123 10.70 10.04 4.23
C LYS A 123 10.08 8.67 4.53
N LEU A 124 8.87 8.65 5.11
CA LEU A 124 8.18 7.39 5.43
C LEU A 124 7.83 6.59 4.17
N THR A 125 7.75 7.23 3.01
CA THR A 125 7.41 6.57 1.75
C THR A 125 8.46 6.83 0.68
N GLU A 126 9.70 7.09 1.10
CA GLU A 126 10.79 7.32 0.17
C GLU A 126 11.09 6.05 -0.62
N ARG A 127 11.38 4.94 0.09
CA ARG A 127 11.66 3.62 -0.49
C ARG A 127 10.81 2.53 0.16
N LEU A 128 10.49 1.52 -0.64
CA LEU A 128 9.85 0.28 -0.19
C LEU A 128 10.86 -0.54 0.60
N TYR A 129 10.50 -1.03 1.79
CA TYR A 129 11.32 -1.89 2.68
C TYR A 129 12.74 -1.42 3.05
N ILE A 130 13.11 -0.18 2.73
CA ILE A 130 14.36 0.44 3.15
C ILE A 130 14.02 1.55 4.12
N GLU A 131 14.26 1.32 5.41
CA GLU A 131 14.05 2.29 6.48
C GLU A 131 15.35 2.59 7.23
N GLU A 132 15.49 3.84 7.68
CA GLU A 132 16.67 4.28 8.44
C GLU A 132 16.76 3.58 9.81
N ASN A 133 15.60 3.32 10.43
CA ASN A 133 15.52 2.71 11.76
C ASN A 133 14.12 2.10 12.02
N GLN A 134 14.00 1.44 13.17
CA GLN A 134 12.78 0.76 13.61
C GLN A 134 11.58 1.70 13.82
N GLU A 135 11.82 2.93 14.28
CA GLU A 135 10.76 3.91 14.52
C GLU A 135 10.13 4.36 13.20
N ILE A 136 10.95 4.66 12.18
CA ILE A 136 10.48 4.97 10.82
C ILE A 136 9.70 3.81 10.22
N ARG A 137 10.18 2.58 10.40
CA ARG A 137 9.49 1.36 9.97
C ARG A 137 8.11 1.21 10.62
N PHE A 138 8.03 1.42 11.93
CA PHE A 138 6.76 1.38 12.65
C PHE A 138 5.79 2.47 12.14
N PHE A 139 6.26 3.71 12.00
CA PHE A 139 5.41 4.80 11.51
C PHE A 139 4.94 4.60 10.08
N LYS A 140 5.72 3.95 9.22
CA LYS A 140 5.30 3.52 7.89
C LYS A 140 4.08 2.59 7.97
N TYR A 141 4.07 1.61 8.87
CA TYR A 141 2.94 0.69 9.04
C TYR A 141 1.70 1.40 9.60
N VAL A 142 1.90 2.29 10.58
CA VAL A 142 0.82 3.10 11.16
C VAL A 142 0.22 4.07 10.14
N LEU A 143 1.05 4.66 9.27
CA LEU A 143 0.62 5.51 8.16
C LEU A 143 -0.30 4.74 7.21
N LEU A 144 0.11 3.55 6.77
CA LEU A 144 -0.72 2.70 5.90
C LEU A 144 -2.06 2.37 6.58
N ALA A 145 -2.03 1.93 7.83
CA ALA A 145 -3.24 1.54 8.56
C ALA A 145 -4.19 2.72 8.81
N LYS A 146 -3.68 3.88 9.25
CA LYS A 146 -4.51 5.07 9.50
C LYS A 146 -5.08 5.65 8.22
N SER A 147 -4.28 5.77 7.17
CA SER A 147 -4.75 6.27 5.87
C SER A 147 -5.82 5.36 5.27
N SER A 148 -5.61 4.04 5.33
CA SER A 148 -6.60 3.04 4.91
C SER A 148 -7.91 3.18 5.71
N ALA A 149 -7.83 3.23 7.04
CA ALA A 149 -9.00 3.36 7.90
C ALA A 149 -9.78 4.66 7.62
N THR A 150 -9.07 5.78 7.45
CA THR A 150 -9.67 7.08 7.15
C THR A 150 -10.35 7.07 5.78
N TYR A 151 -9.68 6.54 4.75
CA TYR A 151 -10.26 6.41 3.41
C TYR A 151 -11.51 5.51 3.43
N ILE A 152 -11.43 4.34 4.07
CA ILE A 152 -12.55 3.39 4.16
C ILE A 152 -13.76 4.06 4.81
N ARG A 153 -13.58 4.70 5.97
CA ARG A 153 -14.67 5.38 6.68
C ARG A 153 -15.32 6.50 5.88
N LYS A 154 -14.54 7.20 5.06
CA LYS A 154 -15.02 8.32 4.26
C LYS A 154 -15.77 7.86 3.01
N ASN A 155 -15.31 6.78 2.37
CA ASN A 155 -15.70 6.46 1.00
C ASN A 155 -16.45 5.13 0.82
N ILE A 156 -16.47 4.25 1.83
CA ILE A 156 -17.02 2.89 1.71
C ILE A 156 -18.03 2.63 2.84
N PRO A 157 -19.30 2.36 2.53
CA PRO A 157 -20.26 1.87 3.54
C PRO A 157 -19.74 0.58 4.18
N LEU A 158 -19.64 0.56 5.51
CA LEU A 158 -18.99 -0.55 6.23
C LEU A 158 -19.76 -1.87 6.07
N GLU A 159 -21.07 -1.79 5.91
CA GLU A 159 -21.98 -2.90 5.63
C GLU A 159 -21.75 -3.55 4.25
N ASP A 160 -21.15 -2.81 3.31
CA ASP A 160 -20.82 -3.27 1.97
C ASP A 160 -19.43 -3.92 1.89
N ILE A 161 -18.62 -3.82 2.96
CA ILE A 161 -17.35 -4.53 3.04
C ILE A 161 -17.63 -6.01 3.29
N GLU A 162 -17.17 -6.86 2.38
CA GLU A 162 -17.27 -8.32 2.51
C GLU A 162 -16.11 -8.84 3.35
N TYR A 163 -14.88 -8.58 2.89
CA TYR A 163 -13.63 -8.99 3.53
C TYR A 163 -12.56 -7.89 3.42
N ILE A 164 -11.68 -7.86 4.41
CA ILE A 164 -10.42 -7.10 4.42
C ILE A 164 -9.28 -8.10 4.62
N ASP A 165 -8.50 -8.32 3.57
CA ASP A 165 -7.30 -9.13 3.60
C ASP A 165 -6.12 -8.31 4.12
N LEU A 166 -5.48 -8.83 5.16
CA LEU A 166 -4.28 -8.26 5.76
C LEU A 166 -3.09 -9.06 5.24
N GLN A 167 -2.32 -8.48 4.32
CA GLN A 167 -1.18 -9.13 3.70
C GLN A 167 0.06 -8.99 4.61
N GLU A 168 0.44 -10.12 5.23
CA GLU A 168 1.45 -10.20 6.29
C GLU A 168 1.20 -9.29 7.51
N ALA A 169 2.09 -9.39 8.51
CA ALA A 169 2.04 -8.62 9.76
C ALA A 169 2.03 -7.09 9.54
N TYR A 170 2.53 -6.61 8.41
CA TYR A 170 2.55 -5.19 8.03
C TYR A 170 1.17 -4.53 8.09
N ALA A 171 0.11 -5.30 7.78
CA ALA A 171 -1.28 -4.81 7.77
C ALA A 171 -2.00 -4.98 9.12
N ALA A 172 -1.39 -5.65 10.12
CA ALA A 172 -2.05 -6.05 11.36
C ALA A 172 -2.42 -4.88 12.31
N VAL A 173 -1.93 -3.67 12.03
CA VAL A 173 -2.31 -2.47 12.79
C VAL A 173 -3.74 -2.01 12.45
N LEU A 174 -4.24 -2.30 11.24
CA LEU A 174 -5.54 -1.79 10.77
C LEU A 174 -6.72 -2.21 11.67
N PRO A 175 -6.88 -3.48 12.09
CA PRO A 175 -7.99 -3.89 12.96
C PRO A 175 -8.12 -3.07 14.25
N LEU A 176 -7.00 -2.64 14.84
CA LEU A 176 -6.96 -1.83 16.06
C LEU A 176 -7.54 -0.42 15.85
N ILE A 177 -7.46 0.07 14.61
CA ILE A 177 -7.85 1.43 14.20
C ILE A 177 -9.27 1.45 13.64
N LEU A 178 -9.56 0.60 12.65
CA LEU A 178 -10.84 0.61 11.94
C LEU A 178 -11.97 -0.10 12.72
N ARG A 179 -11.63 -1.15 13.50
CA ARG A 179 -12.52 -1.83 14.47
C ARG A 179 -13.86 -2.32 13.90
N ILE A 180 -13.79 -3.10 12.82
CA ILE A 180 -14.95 -3.81 12.23
C ILE A 180 -14.79 -5.34 12.41
N PRO A 181 -15.18 -5.90 13.56
CA PRO A 181 -14.96 -7.31 13.86
C PRO A 181 -15.65 -8.23 12.83
N GLY A 182 -15.04 -9.39 12.56
CA GLY A 182 -15.56 -10.39 11.64
C GLY A 182 -15.32 -10.13 10.14
N LYS A 183 -14.67 -9.00 9.79
CA LYS A 183 -14.35 -8.66 8.39
C LYS A 183 -12.92 -8.97 7.96
N TYR A 184 -12.01 -9.19 8.91
CA TYR A 184 -10.58 -9.33 8.62
C TYR A 184 -10.18 -10.78 8.37
N ARG A 185 -9.29 -10.98 7.38
CA ARG A 185 -8.60 -12.25 7.13
C ARG A 185 -7.10 -11.99 7.11
N MET A 186 -6.35 -12.75 7.91
CA MET A 186 -4.89 -12.69 7.91
C MET A 186 -4.35 -13.60 6.80
N VAL A 187 -3.50 -13.08 5.93
CA VAL A 187 -2.84 -13.84 4.87
C VAL A 187 -1.35 -13.84 5.13
N ILE A 188 -0.81 -15.02 5.46
CA ILE A 188 0.60 -15.23 5.75
C ILE A 188 1.29 -15.87 4.55
N HIS A 189 2.41 -15.31 4.14
CA HIS A 189 3.19 -15.76 2.99
C HIS A 189 4.53 -16.38 3.40
N THR A 190 5.00 -16.02 4.60
CA THR A 190 6.30 -16.43 5.13
C THR A 190 6.12 -17.32 6.35
N ALA A 191 6.68 -18.52 6.33
CA ALA A 191 6.65 -19.42 7.49
C ALA A 191 7.66 -19.03 8.60
N GLY A 192 8.65 -18.21 8.26
CA GLY A 192 9.71 -17.77 9.16
C GLY A 192 9.36 -16.51 9.96
N PRO A 193 9.97 -16.31 11.14
CA PRO A 193 9.65 -15.20 12.04
C PRO A 193 9.95 -13.82 11.46
N TRP A 194 10.80 -13.72 10.43
CA TRP A 194 11.11 -12.46 9.75
C TRP A 194 9.93 -11.88 8.96
N GLY A 195 8.94 -12.70 8.58
CA GLY A 195 7.66 -12.23 8.03
C GLY A 195 6.68 -11.73 9.09
N HIS A 196 7.05 -11.82 10.37
CA HIS A 196 6.22 -11.45 11.53
C HIS A 196 6.94 -10.42 12.43
N PRO A 197 7.33 -9.25 11.90
CA PRO A 197 8.01 -8.19 12.64
C PRO A 197 7.19 -7.57 13.78
#